data_AF-A0A563DW74-F1
#
_entry.id   AF-A0A563DW74-F1
#
_cell.length_a   1.000
_cell.length_b   1.000
_cell.length_c   1.000
_cell.angle_alpha   90.00
_cell.angle_beta   90.00
_cell.angle_gamma   90.00
#
_symmetry.space_group_name_H-M   'P 1'
#
loop_
_entity.id
_entity.type
_entity.pdbx_description
1 polymer ?
#
loop_
_entity_poly.entity_id
_entity_poly.type
_entity_poly.pdbx_seq_one_letter_code
_entity_poly.pdbx_strand_id
1 'polypeptide(L)'
;MVREAPRCPATDGCLKGATQMSSTEHGEWYVAGAYPELRAQPPWVMEEMIAAQTTLPGRLAEVEQAAPQVAEALRDAVERGVPVVVTGMGTAGHAARATAQILNDAISESTDTAGIVEFRDASEQSALPRRGGLCLAISHGGMSKSTVAALRAADASGARTAVITASPGTPAARAAQTVLCTPIQDASYCHTVGYLSPMLGAMCIASSYRGESFPVAGVAAYLKSLDEIASAATRMGAALHGVRQVIAAGSLHDAVSARELSLKISEGARLPTCALGVEDVLHGYLAGHDDDSALVVFATSGPGDDSCVRTAGNLLRASQRIGLRAGAIVSERLSGAIEQSTVSAGSVVLPGADLPQCWASLLGSALALQYVTVGLVRARQVNPDLIRREEQPYREAIPLGDTKVSRG
;
A
#
# COMPACT_ATOMS: atom_id res chain seq x y z
N MET A 1 16.93 -74.01 36.37
CA MET A 1 17.00 -74.50 34.98
C MET A 1 15.97 -73.68 34.22
N VAL A 2 16.29 -72.82 33.27
CA VAL A 2 17.14 -72.95 32.08
C VAL A 2 17.73 -71.56 31.77
N ARG A 3 19.01 -71.52 31.37
CA ARG A 3 19.67 -70.31 30.83
C ARG A 3 19.35 -70.19 29.34
N GLU A 4 19.11 -68.98 28.85
CA GLU A 4 19.55 -68.58 27.51
C GLU A 4 19.68 -67.04 27.39
N ALA A 5 20.49 -66.65 26.41
CA ALA A 5 21.41 -65.51 26.36
C ALA A 5 20.81 -64.12 26.03
N PRO A 6 21.56 -63.02 26.21
CA PRO A 6 21.05 -61.64 26.20
C PRO A 6 21.04 -61.03 24.80
N ARG A 7 20.14 -60.08 24.55
CA ARG A 7 20.17 -59.19 23.36
C ARG A 7 20.21 -57.72 23.78
N CYS A 8 20.99 -56.98 22.99
CA CYS A 8 21.60 -55.67 23.21
C CYS A 8 20.70 -54.50 23.67
N PRO A 9 21.31 -53.47 24.29
CA PRO A 9 20.65 -52.22 24.64
C PRO A 9 20.50 -51.30 23.42
N ALA A 10 19.41 -50.54 23.42
CA ALA A 10 19.19 -49.41 22.55
C ALA A 10 20.25 -48.32 22.79
N THR A 11 20.92 -47.84 21.74
CA THR A 11 21.52 -46.49 21.67
C THR A 11 21.93 -46.15 20.23
N ASP A 12 21.74 -44.88 19.90
CA ASP A 12 22.38 -44.06 18.85
C ASP A 12 22.11 -44.31 17.36
N GLY A 13 21.46 -43.32 16.75
CA GLY A 13 21.28 -43.22 15.31
C GLY A 13 20.69 -41.89 14.85
N CYS A 14 21.53 -40.85 14.85
CA CYS A 14 21.50 -39.75 13.86
C CYS A 14 20.31 -38.76 13.85
N LEU A 15 20.39 -37.73 14.70
CA LEU A 15 19.87 -36.38 14.39
C LEU A 15 21.03 -35.39 14.52
N LYS A 16 21.97 -35.45 13.57
CA LYS A 16 22.92 -34.36 13.29
C LYS A 16 22.50 -33.74 11.96
N GLY A 17 22.13 -32.47 12.01
CA GLY A 17 21.73 -31.71 10.83
C GLY A 17 20.91 -30.46 11.09
N ALA A 18 20.88 -29.92 12.31
CA ALA A 18 20.56 -28.50 12.48
C ALA A 18 21.82 -27.73 12.08
N THR A 19 21.91 -27.38 10.80
CA THR A 19 22.91 -26.43 10.34
C THR A 19 22.58 -25.10 11.01
N GLN A 20 23.22 -24.83 12.16
CA GLN A 20 23.49 -23.46 12.58
C GLN A 20 24.28 -22.83 11.43
N MET A 21 23.57 -22.16 10.52
CA MET A 21 24.18 -21.27 9.55
C MET A 21 24.93 -20.21 10.34
N SER A 22 26.25 -20.27 10.25
CA SER A 22 27.16 -19.47 11.04
C SER A 22 26.95 -17.98 10.77
N SER A 23 27.18 -17.18 11.80
CA SER A 23 27.17 -15.71 11.82
C SER A 23 28.21 -15.03 10.92
N THR A 24 28.70 -15.68 9.85
CA THR A 24 29.78 -15.17 9.00
C THR A 24 29.39 -14.88 7.55
N GLU A 25 28.19 -15.23 7.09
CA GLU A 25 27.75 -14.89 5.71
C GLU A 25 27.20 -13.47 5.56
N HIS A 26 26.83 -12.83 6.65
CA HIS A 26 26.19 -11.52 6.66
C HIS A 26 27.09 -10.61 7.49
N GLY A 27 27.68 -9.57 6.89
CA GLY A 27 28.62 -8.70 7.59
C GLY A 27 28.07 -8.19 8.94
N GLU A 28 28.95 -7.74 9.84
CA GLU A 28 28.65 -7.41 11.26
C GLU A 28 27.43 -6.48 11.50
N TRP A 29 26.91 -5.83 10.45
CA TRP A 29 25.76 -4.93 10.51
C TRP A 29 24.39 -5.62 10.57
N TYR A 30 24.26 -6.86 10.07
CA TYR A 30 22.95 -7.51 9.94
C TYR A 30 22.56 -8.26 11.22
N VAL A 31 21.40 -7.92 11.78
CA VAL A 31 20.84 -8.55 12.97
C VAL A 31 19.48 -9.15 12.63
N ALA A 32 19.39 -10.48 12.66
CA ALA A 32 18.15 -11.20 12.41
C ALA A 32 17.04 -10.74 13.36
N GLY A 33 15.85 -10.46 12.82
CA GLY A 33 14.70 -9.93 13.58
C GLY A 33 14.71 -8.41 13.80
N ALA A 34 15.84 -7.73 13.63
CA ALA A 34 15.89 -6.27 13.59
C ALA A 34 15.61 -5.74 12.16
N TYR A 35 16.05 -6.49 11.15
CA TYR A 35 15.87 -6.22 9.74
C TYR A 35 14.98 -7.29 9.08
N PRO A 36 14.31 -6.94 7.95
CA PRO A 36 13.79 -7.89 6.99
C PRO A 36 14.82 -8.97 6.64
N GLU A 37 14.34 -10.17 6.34
CA GLU A 37 15.20 -11.27 5.92
C GLU A 37 16.07 -10.85 4.73
N LEU A 38 17.39 -10.95 4.88
CA LEU A 38 18.31 -10.68 3.78
C LEU A 38 18.30 -11.86 2.80
N ARG A 39 17.84 -11.59 1.57
CA ARG A 39 17.89 -12.54 0.45
C ARG A 39 18.86 -12.06 -0.60
N ALA A 40 19.56 -13.00 -1.25
CA ALA A 40 20.45 -12.71 -2.37
C ALA A 40 19.75 -12.77 -3.73
N GLN A 41 18.62 -13.48 -3.81
CA GLN A 41 17.83 -13.72 -5.03
C GLN A 41 16.35 -13.82 -4.68
N PRO A 42 15.44 -13.60 -5.66
CA PRO A 42 14.01 -13.80 -5.47
C PRO A 42 13.64 -15.28 -5.21
N PRO A 43 12.45 -15.58 -4.66
CA PRO A 43 11.39 -14.61 -4.32
C PRO A 43 11.78 -13.72 -3.14
N TRP A 44 11.51 -12.42 -3.24
CA TRP A 44 11.74 -11.46 -2.16
C TRP A 44 10.67 -11.58 -1.06
N VAL A 45 10.96 -11.12 0.16
CA VAL A 45 9.98 -11.08 1.26
C VAL A 45 8.76 -10.25 0.87
N MET A 46 8.97 -9.15 0.13
CA MET A 46 7.90 -8.33 -0.46
C MET A 46 6.92 -9.16 -1.28
N GLU A 47 7.38 -10.17 -2.03
CA GLU A 47 6.53 -11.03 -2.86
C GLU A 47 5.67 -11.97 -2.00
N GLU A 48 6.23 -12.48 -0.91
CA GLU A 48 5.47 -13.26 0.08
C GLU A 48 4.42 -12.40 0.78
N MET A 49 4.75 -11.15 1.10
CA MET A 49 3.78 -10.19 1.66
C MET A 49 2.67 -9.87 0.66
N ILE A 50 2.98 -9.75 -0.64
CA ILE A 50 1.96 -9.57 -1.69
C ILE A 50 1.02 -10.76 -1.72
N ALA A 51 1.55 -11.99 -1.75
CA ALA A 51 0.75 -13.22 -1.78
C ALA A 51 -0.15 -13.37 -0.54
N ALA A 52 0.32 -12.94 0.63
CA ALA A 52 -0.44 -12.99 1.88
C ALA A 52 -1.70 -12.10 1.87
N GLN A 53 -1.78 -11.08 1.01
CA GLN A 53 -2.89 -10.12 1.00
C GLN A 53 -4.25 -10.75 0.71
N THR A 54 -4.29 -11.84 -0.07
CA THR A 54 -5.52 -12.60 -0.36
C THR A 54 -6.20 -13.14 0.90
N THR A 55 -5.44 -13.34 1.98
CA THR A 55 -5.96 -13.85 3.26
C THR A 55 -6.43 -12.75 4.21
N LEU A 56 -6.13 -11.48 3.91
CA LEU A 56 -6.39 -10.36 4.82
C LEU A 56 -7.88 -10.17 5.16
N PRO A 57 -8.85 -10.30 4.24
CA PRO A 57 -10.26 -10.07 4.58
C PRO A 57 -10.76 -11.04 5.67
N GLY A 58 -10.41 -12.33 5.57
CA GLY A 58 -10.77 -13.34 6.56
C GLY A 58 -10.10 -13.08 7.91
N ARG A 59 -8.78 -12.86 7.90
CA ARG A 59 -8.02 -12.57 9.13
C ARG A 59 -8.46 -11.27 9.80
N LEU A 60 -8.83 -10.26 9.02
CA LEU A 60 -9.31 -8.99 9.54
C LEU A 60 -10.63 -9.20 10.29
N ALA A 61 -11.56 -9.97 9.73
CA ALA A 61 -12.83 -10.29 10.38
C ALA A 61 -12.67 -11.03 11.73
N GLU A 62 -11.54 -11.71 11.95
CA GLU A 62 -11.23 -12.39 13.21
C GLU A 62 -10.69 -11.44 14.29
N VAL A 63 -9.97 -10.39 13.91
CA VAL A 63 -9.22 -9.53 14.86
C VAL A 63 -9.80 -8.13 15.04
N GLU A 64 -10.58 -7.67 14.07
CA GLU A 64 -11.10 -6.31 14.00
C GLU A 64 -12.43 -6.22 14.76
N GLN A 65 -12.51 -5.29 15.72
CA GLN A 65 -13.70 -5.07 16.56
C GLN A 65 -14.00 -3.58 16.81
N ALA A 66 -13.16 -2.69 16.30
CA ALA A 66 -13.19 -1.26 16.57
C ALA A 66 -13.94 -0.44 15.50
N ALA A 67 -14.20 -1.02 14.33
CA ALA A 67 -14.87 -0.36 13.22
C ALA A 67 -16.24 0.23 13.61
N PRO A 68 -17.11 -0.44 14.40
CA PRO A 68 -18.35 0.17 14.86
C PRO A 68 -18.14 1.45 15.70
N GLN A 69 -17.15 1.45 16.59
CA GLN A 69 -16.83 2.62 17.43
C GLN A 69 -16.30 3.79 16.59
N VAL A 70 -15.44 3.50 15.60
CA VAL A 70 -14.94 4.54 14.69
C VAL A 70 -16.06 5.05 13.78
N ALA A 71 -16.96 4.18 13.32
CA ALA A 71 -18.12 4.55 12.52
C ALA A 71 -19.12 5.42 13.29
N GLU A 72 -19.31 5.17 14.60
CA GLU A 72 -20.08 6.05 15.47
C GLU A 72 -19.44 7.44 15.58
N ALA A 73 -18.13 7.51 15.84
CA ALA A 73 -17.40 8.78 15.88
C ALA A 73 -17.46 9.53 14.53
N LEU A 74 -17.46 8.80 13.42
CA LEU A 74 -17.63 9.35 12.07
C LEU A 74 -19.04 9.93 11.89
N ARG A 75 -20.09 9.19 12.26
CA ARG A 75 -21.49 9.63 12.20
C ARG A 75 -21.72 10.88 13.03
N ASP A 76 -21.25 10.87 14.26
CA ASP A 76 -21.25 12.03 15.16
C ASP A 76 -20.61 13.27 14.53
N ALA A 77 -19.49 13.08 13.81
CA ALA A 77 -18.79 14.18 13.16
C ALA A 77 -19.56 14.73 11.96
N VAL A 78 -20.09 13.83 11.12
CA VAL A 78 -20.93 14.15 9.95
C VAL A 78 -22.17 14.93 10.38
N GLU A 79 -22.94 14.42 11.34
CA GLU A 79 -24.21 15.01 11.79
C GLU A 79 -24.02 16.40 12.40
N ARG A 80 -22.90 16.63 13.09
CA ARG A 80 -22.56 17.94 13.67
C ARG A 80 -21.87 18.88 12.69
N GLY A 81 -21.54 18.44 11.49
CA GLY A 81 -20.77 19.22 10.51
C GLY A 81 -19.37 19.62 11.01
N VAL A 82 -18.72 18.76 11.80
CA VAL A 82 -17.37 18.99 12.33
C VAL A 82 -16.32 18.21 11.53
N PRO A 83 -15.03 18.62 11.57
CA PRO A 83 -14.02 18.03 10.70
C PRO A 83 -13.81 16.52 10.90
N VAL A 84 -13.59 15.81 9.79
CA VAL A 84 -13.08 14.42 9.80
C VAL A 84 -11.75 14.41 9.06
N VAL A 85 -10.68 14.10 9.77
CA VAL A 85 -9.33 14.05 9.21
C VAL A 85 -8.83 12.62 9.20
N VAL A 86 -8.28 12.19 8.06
CA VAL A 86 -7.47 10.97 7.97
C VAL A 86 -6.02 11.37 7.73
N THR A 87 -5.08 10.77 8.48
CA THR A 87 -3.68 11.19 8.44
C THR A 87 -2.69 10.02 8.44
N GLY A 88 -1.54 10.21 7.81
CA GLY A 88 -0.48 9.21 7.67
C GLY A 88 0.75 9.81 6.99
N MET A 89 1.79 9.01 6.78
CA MET A 89 3.01 9.38 6.04
C MET A 89 3.53 8.20 5.21
N GLY A 90 4.15 8.46 4.05
CA GLY A 90 4.64 7.42 3.14
C GLY A 90 3.51 6.51 2.66
N THR A 91 3.75 5.20 2.57
CA THR A 91 2.69 4.21 2.23
C THR A 91 1.46 4.33 3.13
N ALA A 92 1.63 4.59 4.43
CA ALA A 92 0.50 4.81 5.34
C ALA A 92 -0.26 6.12 5.04
N GLY A 93 0.44 7.13 4.49
CA GLY A 93 -0.17 8.37 3.99
C GLY A 93 -0.99 8.13 2.72
N HIS A 94 -0.48 7.30 1.80
CA HIS A 94 -1.25 6.91 0.62
C HIS A 94 -2.46 6.05 0.99
N ALA A 95 -2.32 5.11 1.94
CA ALA A 95 -3.44 4.39 2.51
C ALA A 95 -4.45 5.34 3.17
N ALA A 96 -3.98 6.39 3.86
CA ALA A 96 -4.86 7.41 4.46
C ALA A 96 -5.66 8.21 3.42
N ARG A 97 -5.06 8.50 2.25
CA ARG A 97 -5.78 9.09 1.11
C ARG A 97 -6.85 8.15 0.57
N ALA A 98 -6.54 6.86 0.42
CA ALA A 98 -7.53 5.84 0.02
C ALA A 98 -8.65 5.72 1.05
N THR A 99 -8.32 5.68 2.34
CA THR A 99 -9.30 5.67 3.44
C THR A 99 -10.22 6.88 3.39
N ALA A 100 -9.70 8.09 3.15
CA ALA A 100 -10.54 9.27 2.99
C ALA A 100 -11.54 9.12 1.83
N GLN A 101 -11.11 8.54 0.70
CA GLN A 101 -12.01 8.26 -0.43
C GLN A 101 -13.07 7.20 -0.11
N ILE A 102 -12.68 6.11 0.58
CA ILE A 102 -13.61 5.05 1.01
C ILE A 102 -14.66 5.61 1.98
N LEU A 103 -14.26 6.43 2.94
CA LEU A 103 -15.19 7.03 3.89
C LEU A 103 -16.07 8.09 3.24
N ASN A 104 -15.55 8.90 2.32
CA ASN A 104 -16.34 9.84 1.55
C ASN A 104 -17.39 9.13 0.67
N ASP A 105 -17.03 8.02 0.02
CA ASP A 105 -17.99 7.17 -0.70
C ASP A 105 -19.07 6.63 0.26
N ALA A 106 -18.69 6.23 1.47
CA ALA A 106 -19.64 5.74 2.47
C ALA A 106 -20.65 6.81 2.93
N ILE A 107 -20.18 8.06 3.09
CA ILE A 107 -20.97 9.20 3.55
C ILE A 107 -21.85 9.77 2.45
N SER A 108 -21.29 9.91 1.25
CA SER A 108 -22.01 10.46 0.11
C SER A 108 -22.88 9.37 -0.52
N GLU A 109 -24.20 9.54 -0.51
CA GLU A 109 -25.12 8.70 -1.29
C GLU A 109 -24.96 8.92 -2.82
N SER A 110 -24.12 9.87 -3.24
CA SER A 110 -23.83 10.23 -4.63
C SER A 110 -22.32 10.41 -4.85
N THR A 111 -21.82 9.93 -5.99
CA THR A 111 -20.42 10.04 -6.41
C THR A 111 -20.00 11.45 -6.86
N ASP A 112 -20.93 12.41 -6.94
CA ASP A 112 -20.72 13.68 -7.65
C ASP A 112 -20.32 14.85 -6.73
N THR A 113 -20.23 14.63 -5.42
CA THR A 113 -19.91 15.69 -4.44
C THR A 113 -18.58 15.42 -3.74
N ALA A 114 -17.81 16.49 -3.53
CA ALA A 114 -16.61 16.43 -2.70
C ALA A 114 -17.01 16.04 -1.26
N GLY A 115 -16.43 14.96 -0.75
CA GLY A 115 -16.76 14.49 0.58
C GLY A 115 -16.11 15.30 1.70
N ILE A 116 -16.65 15.15 2.92
CA ILE A 116 -16.26 15.93 4.10
C ILE A 116 -15.00 15.41 4.81
N VAL A 117 -14.52 14.24 4.42
CA VAL A 117 -13.32 13.61 4.99
C VAL A 117 -12.08 14.12 4.26
N GLU A 118 -11.23 14.81 5.00
CA GLU A 118 -10.00 15.42 4.52
C GLU A 118 -8.80 14.51 4.81
N PHE A 119 -7.96 14.25 3.80
CA PHE A 119 -6.61 13.75 4.08
C PHE A 119 -5.69 14.91 4.47
N ARG A 120 -4.89 14.74 5.53
CA ARG A 120 -3.80 15.65 5.89
C ARG A 120 -2.52 14.87 6.20
N ASP A 121 -1.38 15.33 5.70
CA ASP A 121 -0.08 14.75 6.07
C ASP A 121 0.15 14.88 7.58
N ALA A 122 0.74 13.87 8.21
CA ALA A 122 0.80 13.81 9.68
C ALA A 122 1.57 14.98 10.31
N SER A 123 2.63 15.47 9.65
CA SER A 123 3.33 16.68 10.10
C SER A 123 2.44 17.92 10.05
N GLU A 124 1.64 18.08 9.00
CA GLU A 124 0.72 19.21 8.85
C GLU A 124 -0.43 19.14 9.84
N GLN A 125 -0.98 17.94 10.07
CA GLN A 125 -2.03 17.71 11.06
C GLN A 125 -1.50 17.94 12.48
N SER A 126 -0.24 17.60 12.76
CA SER A 126 0.39 17.91 14.04
C SER A 126 0.63 19.41 14.23
N ALA A 127 1.04 20.12 13.18
CA ALA A 127 1.36 21.55 13.26
C ALA A 127 0.10 22.42 13.32
N LEU A 128 -0.95 22.02 12.60
CA LEU A 128 -2.21 22.75 12.47
C LEU A 128 -3.40 21.76 12.55
N PRO A 129 -3.71 21.24 13.75
CA PRO A 129 -4.80 20.30 13.93
C PRO A 129 -6.17 20.97 13.70
N ARG A 130 -7.11 20.23 13.12
CA ARG A 130 -8.52 20.61 13.10
C ARG A 130 -9.09 20.57 14.53
N ARG A 131 -9.99 21.51 14.85
CA ARG A 131 -10.66 21.59 16.15
C ARG A 131 -11.87 20.66 16.19
N GLY A 132 -11.96 19.80 17.19
CA GLY A 132 -13.05 18.84 17.36
C GLY A 132 -13.10 17.76 16.27
N GLY A 133 -14.21 17.02 16.25
CA GLY A 133 -14.49 16.02 15.22
C GLY A 133 -13.75 14.71 15.41
N LEU A 134 -13.23 14.13 14.32
CA LEU A 134 -12.53 12.85 14.31
C LEU A 134 -11.17 12.99 13.61
N CYS A 135 -10.13 12.44 14.23
CA CYS A 135 -8.82 12.23 13.61
C CYS A 135 -8.49 10.73 13.57
N LEU A 136 -8.52 10.16 12.36
CA LEU A 136 -8.16 8.77 12.08
C LEU A 136 -6.74 8.69 11.52
N ALA A 137 -5.80 8.21 12.31
CA ALA A 137 -4.42 8.02 11.86
C ALA A 137 -4.21 6.62 11.26
N ILE A 138 -3.27 6.51 10.31
CA ILE A 138 -2.78 5.24 9.79
C ILE A 138 -1.29 5.13 10.08
N SER A 139 -0.90 4.07 10.77
CA SER A 139 0.50 3.81 11.11
C SER A 139 0.78 2.33 11.20
N HIS A 140 1.20 1.73 10.09
CA HIS A 140 1.41 0.27 10.00
C HIS A 140 2.23 -0.30 11.16
N GLY A 141 3.48 0.15 11.31
CA GLY A 141 4.36 -0.24 12.42
C GLY A 141 4.28 0.64 13.67
N GLY A 142 3.42 1.66 13.69
CA GLY A 142 3.12 2.49 14.87
C GLY A 142 4.25 3.34 15.48
N MET A 143 5.43 3.42 14.84
CA MET A 143 6.61 4.13 15.37
C MET A 143 6.81 5.55 14.81
N SER A 144 5.93 6.06 13.95
CA SER A 144 6.10 7.37 13.30
C SER A 144 5.95 8.54 14.30
N LYS A 145 6.98 9.38 14.49
CA LYS A 145 6.92 10.53 15.41
C LYS A 145 5.82 11.51 15.01
N SER A 146 5.74 11.85 13.73
CA SER A 146 4.74 12.80 13.22
C SER A 146 3.31 12.28 13.39
N THR A 147 3.09 10.97 13.21
CA THR A 147 1.76 10.37 13.42
C THR A 147 1.36 10.38 14.89
N VAL A 148 2.29 10.07 15.80
CA VAL A 148 2.05 10.18 17.25
C VAL A 148 1.75 11.62 17.65
N ALA A 149 2.50 12.58 17.11
CA ALA A 149 2.29 14.00 17.37
C ALA A 149 0.94 14.49 16.81
N ALA A 150 0.54 14.06 15.62
CA ALA A 150 -0.75 14.36 15.01
C ALA A 150 -1.92 13.88 15.87
N LEU A 151 -1.86 12.64 16.37
CA LEU A 151 -2.87 12.08 17.28
C LEU A 151 -3.00 12.92 18.56
N ARG A 152 -1.87 13.23 19.21
CA ARG A 152 -1.86 14.04 20.43
C ARG A 152 -2.37 15.47 20.19
N ALA A 153 -2.00 16.08 19.08
CA ALA A 153 -2.44 17.42 18.71
C ALA A 153 -3.95 17.47 18.42
N ALA A 154 -4.49 16.42 17.77
CA ALA A 154 -5.91 16.29 17.52
C ALA A 154 -6.71 16.09 18.82
N ASP A 155 -6.23 15.20 19.71
CA ASP A 155 -6.82 14.97 21.03
C ASP A 155 -6.85 16.27 21.87
N ALA A 156 -5.71 16.97 21.95
CA ALA A 156 -5.61 18.26 22.63
C ALA A 156 -6.51 19.35 22.00
N SER A 157 -6.88 19.20 20.73
CA SER A 157 -7.81 20.08 20.01
C SER A 157 -9.27 19.64 20.09
N GLY A 158 -9.57 18.63 20.92
CA GLY A 158 -10.92 18.14 21.21
C GLY A 158 -11.47 17.14 20.20
N ALA A 159 -10.64 16.60 19.29
CA ALA A 159 -11.08 15.55 18.37
C ALA A 159 -11.10 14.18 19.06
N ARG A 160 -12.04 13.31 18.68
CA ARG A 160 -11.91 11.87 18.94
C ARG A 160 -10.74 11.34 18.10
N THR A 161 -9.94 10.44 18.67
CA THR A 161 -8.75 9.92 17.98
C THR A 161 -8.80 8.41 17.82
N ALA A 162 -8.55 7.97 16.60
CA ALA A 162 -8.46 6.55 16.26
C ALA A 162 -7.19 6.28 15.45
N VAL A 163 -6.69 5.05 15.49
CA VAL A 163 -5.56 4.61 14.66
C VAL A 163 -5.80 3.25 14.05
N ILE A 164 -5.45 3.09 12.77
CA ILE A 164 -5.35 1.80 12.08
C ILE A 164 -3.88 1.36 12.08
N THR A 165 -3.57 0.18 12.64
CA THR A 165 -2.19 -0.31 12.81
C THR A 165 -2.10 -1.84 12.87
N ALA A 166 -0.98 -2.41 12.42
CA ALA A 166 -0.67 -3.83 12.60
C ALA A 166 0.06 -4.12 13.92
N SER A 167 0.45 -3.08 14.66
CA SER A 167 1.31 -3.20 15.84
C SER A 167 0.59 -2.65 17.08
N PRO A 168 -0.30 -3.45 17.71
CA PRO A 168 -0.96 -3.06 18.95
C PRO A 168 0.10 -2.83 20.05
N GLY A 169 -0.08 -1.80 20.87
CA GLY A 169 0.88 -1.46 21.92
C GLY A 169 2.10 -0.65 21.47
N THR A 170 2.10 -0.10 20.26
CA THR A 170 3.11 0.88 19.81
C THR A 170 2.79 2.31 20.25
N PRO A 171 3.73 3.27 20.14
CA PRO A 171 3.48 4.67 20.47
C PRO A 171 2.24 5.26 19.80
N ALA A 172 1.97 4.95 18.53
CA ALA A 172 0.76 5.41 17.85
C ALA A 172 -0.51 4.80 18.46
N ALA A 173 -0.52 3.49 18.72
CA ALA A 173 -1.63 2.81 19.38
C ALA A 173 -1.95 3.41 20.76
N ARG A 174 -0.92 3.72 21.57
CA ARG A 174 -1.09 4.35 22.88
C ARG A 174 -1.53 5.81 22.84
N ALA A 175 -1.33 6.49 21.70
CA ALA A 175 -1.69 7.89 21.54
C ALA A 175 -3.13 8.10 21.03
N ALA A 176 -3.81 7.03 20.60
CA ALA A 176 -5.19 7.07 20.13
C ALA A 176 -6.16 6.53 21.19
N GLN A 177 -7.40 7.04 21.19
CA GLN A 177 -8.47 6.55 22.06
C GLN A 177 -9.04 5.21 21.57
N THR A 178 -9.04 5.00 20.25
CA THR A 178 -9.50 3.76 19.60
C THR A 178 -8.42 3.18 18.70
N VAL A 179 -8.23 1.86 18.76
CA VAL A 179 -7.24 1.14 17.93
C VAL A 179 -7.95 0.10 17.08
N LEU A 180 -7.88 0.26 15.77
CA LEU A 180 -8.30 -0.74 14.79
C LEU A 180 -7.08 -1.55 14.36
N CYS A 181 -7.04 -2.81 14.76
CA CYS A 181 -5.92 -3.71 14.49
C CYS A 181 -6.04 -4.35 13.11
N THR A 182 -4.98 -4.26 12.31
CA THR A 182 -4.84 -5.04 11.07
C THR A 182 -4.05 -6.33 11.35
N PRO A 183 -4.37 -7.45 10.68
CA PRO A 183 -3.96 -8.78 11.13
C PRO A 183 -2.52 -9.17 10.85
N ILE A 184 -1.86 -8.50 9.89
CA ILE A 184 -0.50 -8.87 9.43
C ILE A 184 0.38 -7.63 9.43
N GLN A 185 1.58 -7.77 10.00
CA GLN A 185 2.65 -6.80 9.88
C GLN A 185 3.60 -7.22 8.76
N ASP A 186 3.84 -6.35 7.77
CA ASP A 186 4.88 -6.54 6.76
C ASP A 186 6.22 -6.97 7.36
N ALA A 187 6.81 -8.01 6.79
CA ALA A 187 8.19 -8.43 7.04
C ALA A 187 9.21 -7.76 6.11
N SER A 188 8.75 -7.03 5.09
CA SER A 188 9.55 -6.21 4.18
C SER A 188 9.45 -4.72 4.57
N TYR A 189 10.52 -3.93 4.38
CA TYR A 189 10.41 -2.47 4.51
C TYR A 189 9.74 -1.81 3.30
N CYS A 190 9.71 -2.48 2.14
CA CYS A 190 8.88 -2.07 1.01
C CYS A 190 7.45 -2.54 1.26
N HIS A 191 6.71 -1.76 2.07
CA HIS A 191 5.38 -2.14 2.56
C HIS A 191 4.39 -2.47 1.44
N THR A 192 3.66 -3.59 1.58
CA THR A 192 2.57 -4.00 0.69
C THR A 192 1.30 -4.27 1.47
N VAL A 193 1.38 -5.15 2.48
CA VAL A 193 0.27 -5.42 3.41
C VAL A 193 -0.13 -4.15 4.16
N GLY A 194 0.84 -3.33 4.56
CA GLY A 194 0.62 -2.06 5.23
C GLY A 194 -0.04 -0.97 4.35
N TYR A 195 -0.12 -1.17 3.03
CA TYR A 195 -0.90 -0.33 2.13
C TYR A 195 -2.35 -0.79 2.04
N LEU A 196 -2.57 -2.09 1.85
CA LEU A 196 -3.90 -2.65 1.59
C LEU A 196 -4.73 -2.84 2.87
N SER A 197 -4.11 -3.26 3.98
CA SER A 197 -4.84 -3.57 5.22
C SER A 197 -5.60 -2.38 5.80
N PRO A 198 -5.07 -1.14 5.79
CA PRO A 198 -5.84 0.01 6.26
C PRO A 198 -7.03 0.36 5.37
N MET A 199 -6.97 0.04 4.06
CA MET A 199 -8.13 0.18 3.18
C MET A 199 -9.23 -0.80 3.57
N LEU A 200 -8.88 -2.06 3.87
CA LEU A 200 -9.85 -3.04 4.37
C LEU A 200 -10.46 -2.60 5.71
N GLY A 201 -9.64 -2.06 6.63
CA GLY A 201 -10.14 -1.47 7.88
C GLY A 201 -11.11 -0.29 7.62
N ALA A 202 -10.81 0.57 6.65
CA ALA A 202 -11.71 1.64 6.23
C ALA A 202 -13.03 1.11 5.63
N MET A 203 -12.99 0.00 4.90
CA MET A 203 -14.19 -0.67 4.38
C MET A 203 -15.04 -1.27 5.51
N CYS A 204 -14.43 -1.82 6.57
CA CYS A 204 -15.17 -2.23 7.78
C CYS A 204 -15.88 -1.04 8.45
N ILE A 205 -15.19 0.11 8.56
CA ILE A 205 -15.77 1.35 9.09
C ILE A 205 -16.92 1.83 8.18
N ALA A 206 -16.72 1.83 6.86
CA ALA A 206 -17.73 2.23 5.88
C ALA A 206 -18.98 1.34 5.94
N SER A 207 -18.83 0.01 5.97
CA SER A 207 -19.95 -0.91 6.16
C SER A 207 -20.68 -0.65 7.47
N SER A 208 -19.95 -0.51 8.58
CA SER A 208 -20.53 -0.19 9.89
C SER A 208 -21.27 1.14 9.89
N TYR A 209 -20.75 2.15 9.19
CA TYR A 209 -21.39 3.46 9.01
C TYR A 209 -22.70 3.37 8.23
N ARG A 210 -22.80 2.47 7.25
CA ARG A 210 -24.04 2.19 6.49
C ARG A 210 -25.00 1.22 7.22
N GLY A 211 -24.60 0.64 8.34
CA GLY A 211 -25.38 -0.40 9.03
C GLY A 211 -25.32 -1.76 8.31
N GLU A 212 -24.30 -1.98 7.49
CA GLU A 212 -24.07 -3.18 6.69
C GLU A 212 -22.96 -4.04 7.31
N SER A 213 -22.90 -5.31 6.92
CA SER A 213 -21.76 -6.18 7.25
C SER A 213 -20.65 -6.05 6.22
N PHE A 214 -19.40 -6.06 6.66
CA PHE A 214 -18.26 -6.08 5.73
C PHE A 214 -18.29 -7.35 4.85
N PRO A 215 -18.27 -7.24 3.51
CA PRO A 215 -18.45 -8.38 2.61
C PRO A 215 -17.16 -9.21 2.46
N VAL A 216 -16.74 -9.88 3.53
CA VAL A 216 -15.49 -10.67 3.61
C VAL A 216 -15.29 -11.59 2.41
N ALA A 217 -16.32 -12.38 2.06
CA ALA A 217 -16.23 -13.36 0.97
C ALA A 217 -16.08 -12.69 -0.40
N GLY A 218 -16.80 -11.59 -0.66
CA GLY A 218 -16.71 -10.85 -1.91
C GLY A 218 -15.35 -10.19 -2.09
N VAL A 219 -14.82 -9.56 -1.03
CA VAL A 219 -13.48 -8.96 -1.06
C VAL A 219 -12.39 -10.03 -1.22
N ALA A 220 -12.47 -11.15 -0.50
CA ALA A 220 -11.51 -12.24 -0.63
C ALA A 220 -11.54 -12.86 -2.04
N ALA A 221 -12.72 -13.05 -2.62
CA ALA A 221 -12.88 -13.53 -3.99
C ALA A 221 -12.27 -12.56 -5.00
N TYR A 222 -12.47 -11.26 -4.83
CA TYR A 222 -11.87 -10.25 -5.71
C TYR A 222 -10.34 -10.21 -5.58
N LEU A 223 -9.80 -10.21 -4.36
CA LEU A 223 -8.34 -10.24 -4.18
C LEU A 223 -7.72 -11.49 -4.81
N LYS A 224 -8.42 -12.63 -4.78
CA LYS A 224 -7.96 -13.85 -5.44
C LYS A 224 -8.02 -13.77 -6.96
N SER A 225 -9.06 -13.14 -7.55
CA SER A 225 -9.12 -12.98 -9.01
C SER A 225 -8.00 -12.07 -9.54
N LEU A 226 -7.42 -11.21 -8.70
CA LEU A 226 -6.25 -10.40 -9.07
C LEU A 226 -4.96 -11.22 -9.25
N ASP A 227 -4.92 -12.51 -8.91
CA ASP A 227 -3.81 -13.38 -9.31
C ASP A 227 -3.70 -13.49 -10.85
N GLU A 228 -4.82 -13.34 -11.56
CA GLU A 228 -4.87 -13.40 -13.03
C GLU A 228 -4.10 -12.25 -13.70
N ILE A 229 -4.01 -11.09 -13.03
CA ILE A 229 -3.29 -9.92 -13.56
C ILE A 229 -1.80 -9.95 -13.27
N ALA A 230 -1.33 -10.80 -12.34
CA ALA A 230 0.05 -10.79 -11.84
C ALA A 230 1.08 -10.94 -12.97
N SER A 231 0.80 -11.82 -13.93
CA SER A 231 1.66 -12.08 -15.08
C SER A 231 1.79 -10.86 -16.00
N ALA A 232 0.66 -10.19 -16.31
CA ALA A 232 0.64 -9.00 -17.15
C ALA A 232 1.33 -7.81 -16.45
N ALA A 233 1.03 -7.59 -15.18
CA ALA A 233 1.63 -6.52 -14.39
C ALA A 233 3.14 -6.70 -14.20
N THR A 234 3.60 -7.93 -13.92
CA THR A 234 5.04 -8.23 -13.82
C THR A 234 5.75 -8.01 -15.17
N ARG A 235 5.13 -8.40 -16.29
CA ARG A 235 5.69 -8.12 -17.63
C ARG A 235 5.77 -6.62 -17.91
N MET A 236 4.74 -5.85 -17.55
CA MET A 236 4.75 -4.40 -17.68
C MET A 236 5.92 -3.81 -16.89
N GLY A 237 6.06 -4.17 -15.61
CA GLY A 237 7.18 -3.74 -14.79
C GLY A 237 8.55 -4.04 -15.40
N ALA A 238 8.74 -5.25 -15.92
CA ALA A 238 9.98 -5.64 -16.60
C ALA A 238 10.23 -4.80 -17.88
N ALA A 239 9.18 -4.45 -18.63
CA ALA A 239 9.28 -3.62 -19.82
C ALA A 239 9.66 -2.15 -19.52
N LEU A 240 9.51 -1.70 -18.27
CA LEU A 240 9.99 -0.38 -17.82
C LEU A 240 11.50 -0.38 -17.50
N HIS A 241 12.18 -1.53 -17.56
CA HIS A 241 13.61 -1.61 -17.28
C HIS A 241 14.44 -0.73 -18.24
N GLY A 242 15.55 -0.19 -17.73
CA GLY A 242 16.48 0.61 -18.52
C GLY A 242 16.00 2.03 -18.87
N VAL A 243 14.95 2.53 -18.21
CA VAL A 243 14.63 3.98 -18.20
C VAL A 243 15.33 4.67 -17.05
N ARG A 244 15.57 5.97 -17.16
CA ARG A 244 16.12 6.82 -16.09
C ARG A 244 15.10 7.25 -15.05
N GLN A 245 13.83 7.37 -15.43
CA GLN A 245 12.75 7.80 -14.55
C GLN A 245 11.39 7.29 -15.01
N VAL A 246 10.46 7.16 -14.07
CA VAL A 246 9.06 6.79 -14.32
C VAL A 246 8.13 7.94 -13.88
N ILE A 247 7.06 8.15 -14.64
CA ILE A 247 5.92 8.96 -14.23
C ILE A 247 4.77 8.00 -13.94
N ALA A 248 4.19 8.07 -12.75
CA ALA A 248 2.91 7.44 -12.45
C ALA A 248 1.81 8.50 -12.55
N ALA A 249 0.83 8.29 -13.42
CA ALA A 249 -0.22 9.28 -13.66
C ALA A 249 -1.59 8.72 -13.30
N GLY A 250 -2.40 9.52 -12.59
CA GLY A 250 -3.76 9.14 -12.23
C GLY A 250 -4.58 10.35 -11.77
N SER A 251 -5.89 10.27 -11.93
CA SER A 251 -6.84 11.32 -11.54
C SER A 251 -7.82 10.78 -10.49
N LEU A 252 -8.34 11.63 -9.61
CA LEU A 252 -9.35 11.23 -8.61
C LEU A 252 -8.88 10.03 -7.76
N HIS A 253 -9.57 8.88 -7.81
CA HIS A 253 -9.19 7.66 -7.11
C HIS A 253 -7.81 7.15 -7.53
N ASP A 254 -7.55 7.19 -8.83
CA ASP A 254 -6.30 6.73 -9.43
C ASP A 254 -5.08 7.58 -9.00
N ALA A 255 -5.29 8.82 -8.55
CA ALA A 255 -4.21 9.66 -8.05
C ALA A 255 -3.59 9.12 -6.76
N VAL A 256 -4.31 8.28 -5.99
CA VAL A 256 -3.76 7.60 -4.82
C VAL A 256 -2.86 6.43 -5.26
N SER A 257 -3.34 5.62 -6.19
CA SER A 257 -2.58 4.50 -6.78
C SER A 257 -1.32 4.97 -7.49
N ALA A 258 -1.38 6.08 -8.22
CA ALA A 258 -0.21 6.68 -8.86
C ALA A 258 0.87 7.09 -7.84
N ARG A 259 0.46 7.69 -6.71
CA ARG A 259 1.39 8.05 -5.62
C ARG A 259 2.03 6.83 -4.97
N GLU A 260 1.25 5.77 -4.73
CA GLU A 260 1.83 4.55 -4.17
C GLU A 260 2.74 3.84 -5.16
N LEU A 261 2.38 3.72 -6.44
CA LEU A 261 3.29 3.17 -7.46
C LEU A 261 4.62 3.94 -7.49
N SER A 262 4.54 5.27 -7.46
CA SER A 262 5.72 6.13 -7.41
C SER A 262 6.63 5.81 -6.23
N LEU A 263 6.05 5.61 -5.05
CA LEU A 263 6.81 5.24 -3.86
C LEU A 263 7.37 3.81 -3.95
N LYS A 264 6.57 2.82 -4.37
CA LYS A 264 7.00 1.42 -4.49
C LYS A 264 8.13 1.23 -5.49
N ILE A 265 8.09 1.90 -6.63
CA ILE A 265 9.21 1.87 -7.59
C ILE A 265 10.45 2.57 -7.00
N SER A 266 10.26 3.71 -6.32
CA SER A 266 11.39 4.44 -5.71
C SER A 266 12.08 3.63 -4.61
N GLU A 267 11.30 2.97 -3.74
CA GLU A 267 11.79 2.14 -2.64
C GLU A 267 12.34 0.80 -3.12
N GLY A 268 11.50 0.03 -3.83
CA GLY A 268 11.79 -1.34 -4.20
C GLY A 268 12.77 -1.43 -5.37
N ALA A 269 12.51 -0.68 -6.44
CA ALA A 269 13.32 -0.73 -7.65
C ALA A 269 14.46 0.31 -7.67
N ARG A 270 14.56 1.22 -6.69
CA ARG A 270 15.58 2.28 -6.61
C ARG A 270 15.61 3.15 -7.86
N LEU A 271 14.45 3.45 -8.42
CA LEU A 271 14.30 4.25 -9.65
C LEU A 271 13.55 5.54 -9.32
N PRO A 272 14.11 6.72 -9.66
CA PRO A 272 13.38 7.97 -9.50
C PRO A 272 12.02 7.92 -10.19
N THR A 273 10.98 8.10 -9.41
CA THR A 273 9.60 8.10 -9.90
C THR A 273 8.84 9.26 -9.28
N CYS A 274 8.00 9.92 -10.08
CA CYS A 274 7.06 10.93 -9.58
C CYS A 274 5.62 10.49 -9.85
N ALA A 275 4.70 11.03 -9.05
CA ALA A 275 3.27 10.87 -9.26
C ALA A 275 2.65 12.22 -9.64
N LEU A 276 1.90 12.25 -10.74
CA LEU A 276 1.29 13.46 -11.30
C LEU A 276 -0.19 13.22 -11.65
N GLY A 277 -0.98 14.30 -11.69
CA GLY A 277 -2.29 14.26 -12.30
C GLY A 277 -2.17 14.04 -13.81
N VAL A 278 -3.10 13.31 -14.43
CA VAL A 278 -3.05 13.01 -15.88
C VAL A 278 -2.98 14.32 -16.70
N GLU A 279 -3.77 15.33 -16.34
CA GLU A 279 -3.75 16.63 -16.99
C GLU A 279 -2.46 17.42 -16.72
N ASP A 280 -1.94 17.40 -15.49
CA ASP A 280 -0.68 18.07 -15.16
C ASP A 280 0.46 17.57 -16.05
N VAL A 281 0.50 16.27 -16.36
CA VAL A 281 1.49 15.69 -17.27
C VAL A 281 1.44 16.39 -18.64
N LEU A 282 0.23 16.55 -19.19
CA LEU A 282 -0.02 17.24 -20.46
C LEU A 282 0.26 18.75 -20.39
N HIS A 283 0.13 19.36 -19.22
CA HIS A 283 0.22 20.82 -19.01
C HIS A 283 1.61 21.32 -18.60
N GLY A 284 2.67 20.54 -18.86
CA GLY A 284 4.04 21.05 -18.83
C GLY A 284 5.08 20.01 -18.49
N TYR A 285 4.72 18.97 -17.72
CA TYR A 285 5.71 17.99 -17.27
C TYR A 285 6.28 17.16 -18.42
N LEU A 286 5.50 16.88 -19.49
CA LEU A 286 6.03 16.18 -20.68
C LEU A 286 7.28 16.82 -21.29
N ALA A 287 7.48 18.14 -21.15
CA ALA A 287 8.62 18.83 -21.73
C ALA A 287 9.99 18.35 -21.17
N GLY A 288 10.01 17.72 -20.00
CA GLY A 288 11.22 17.18 -19.37
C GLY A 288 11.51 15.72 -19.69
N HIS A 289 10.77 15.11 -20.63
CA HIS A 289 10.81 13.67 -20.91
C HIS A 289 11.07 13.37 -22.39
N ASP A 290 11.66 12.21 -22.63
CA ASP A 290 12.09 11.65 -23.92
C ASP A 290 11.99 10.11 -23.87
N ASP A 291 12.69 9.42 -24.78
CA ASP A 291 12.70 7.95 -24.92
C ASP A 291 13.41 7.20 -23.78
N ASP A 292 14.07 7.91 -22.86
CA ASP A 292 14.66 7.40 -21.63
C ASP A 292 13.73 7.58 -20.40
N SER A 293 12.47 7.99 -20.64
CA SER A 293 11.44 8.10 -19.60
C SER A 293 10.33 7.07 -19.82
N ALA A 294 9.70 6.65 -18.72
CA ALA A 294 8.52 5.79 -18.74
C ALA A 294 7.30 6.50 -18.16
N LEU A 295 6.12 6.04 -18.57
CA LEU A 295 4.82 6.47 -18.07
C LEU A 295 3.97 5.24 -17.70
N VAL A 296 3.36 5.24 -16.53
CA VAL A 296 2.29 4.30 -16.15
C VAL A 296 1.04 5.09 -15.83
N VAL A 297 -0.01 4.90 -16.62
CA VAL A 297 -1.30 5.61 -16.43
C VAL A 297 -2.30 4.68 -15.76
N PHE A 298 -3.00 5.19 -14.75
CA PHE A 298 -4.16 4.55 -14.14
C PHE A 298 -5.44 5.18 -14.70
N ALA A 299 -6.37 4.32 -15.14
CA ALA A 299 -7.72 4.70 -15.52
C ALA A 299 -8.70 3.59 -15.11
N THR A 300 -9.02 3.55 -13.82
CA THR A 300 -9.75 2.41 -13.21
C THR A 300 -11.14 2.80 -12.73
N SER A 301 -11.34 4.03 -12.24
CA SER A 301 -12.66 4.55 -11.89
C SER A 301 -12.67 6.07 -11.68
N GLY A 302 -13.85 6.68 -11.85
CA GLY A 302 -14.17 8.00 -11.32
C GLY A 302 -15.43 8.64 -11.93
N PRO A 303 -16.02 9.65 -11.27
CA PRO A 303 -17.04 10.49 -11.89
C PRO A 303 -16.60 11.00 -13.27
N GLY A 304 -17.49 10.91 -14.26
CA GLY A 304 -17.16 11.30 -15.63
C GLY A 304 -16.06 10.43 -16.26
N ASP A 305 -16.07 9.14 -15.96
CA ASP A 305 -15.16 8.11 -16.47
C ASP A 305 -14.76 8.30 -17.94
N ASP A 306 -15.72 8.63 -18.82
CA ASP A 306 -15.47 8.90 -20.24
C ASP A 306 -14.48 10.05 -20.47
N SER A 307 -14.51 11.09 -19.64
CA SER A 307 -13.57 12.21 -19.71
C SER A 307 -12.21 11.86 -19.13
N CYS A 308 -12.19 11.16 -18.00
CA CYS A 308 -10.94 10.70 -17.38
C CYS A 308 -10.18 9.77 -18.32
N VAL A 309 -10.85 8.75 -18.87
CA VAL A 309 -10.21 7.77 -19.77
C VAL A 309 -9.81 8.39 -21.11
N ARG A 310 -10.60 9.33 -21.66
CA ARG A 310 -10.21 10.08 -22.86
C ARG A 310 -8.92 10.87 -22.64
N THR A 311 -8.79 11.52 -21.49
CA THR A 311 -7.61 12.33 -21.15
C THR A 311 -6.39 11.43 -20.92
N ALA A 312 -6.56 10.28 -20.27
CA ALA A 312 -5.54 9.24 -20.18
C ALA A 312 -5.10 8.75 -21.58
N GLY A 313 -6.03 8.48 -22.48
CA GLY A 313 -5.74 8.10 -23.87
C GLY A 313 -5.00 9.19 -24.65
N ASN A 314 -5.34 10.47 -24.44
CA ASN A 314 -4.61 11.60 -25.02
C ASN A 314 -3.16 11.65 -24.53
N LEU A 315 -2.95 11.45 -23.22
CA LEU A 315 -1.61 11.39 -22.63
C LEU A 315 -0.79 10.23 -23.20
N LEU A 316 -1.37 9.04 -23.34
CA LEU A 316 -0.69 7.88 -23.93
C LEU A 316 -0.27 8.14 -25.39
N ARG A 317 -1.16 8.72 -26.21
CA ARG A 317 -0.81 9.13 -27.59
C ARG A 317 0.32 10.16 -27.64
N ALA A 318 0.26 11.18 -26.78
CA ALA A 318 1.32 12.19 -26.69
C ALA A 318 2.66 11.57 -26.29
N SER A 319 2.63 10.68 -25.29
CA SER A 319 3.81 9.99 -24.76
C SER A 319 4.45 9.07 -25.81
N GLN A 320 3.64 8.35 -26.58
CA GLN A 320 4.10 7.54 -27.70
C GLN A 320 4.83 8.40 -28.75
N ARG A 321 4.34 9.62 -29.03
CA ARG A 321 4.96 10.52 -30.01
C ARG A 321 6.33 11.04 -29.57
N ILE A 322 6.53 11.19 -28.26
CA ILE A 322 7.80 11.62 -27.65
C ILE A 322 8.76 10.43 -27.52
N GLY A 323 8.25 9.20 -27.46
CA GLY A 323 9.04 7.97 -27.36
C GLY A 323 9.05 7.33 -25.97
N LEU A 324 8.24 7.82 -25.03
CA LEU A 324 8.17 7.26 -23.68
C LEU A 324 7.72 5.79 -23.71
N ARG A 325 8.29 4.97 -22.83
CA ARG A 325 7.80 3.62 -22.57
C ARG A 325 6.52 3.70 -21.74
N ALA A 326 5.37 3.39 -22.32
CA ALA A 326 4.08 3.62 -21.70
C ALA A 326 3.35 2.33 -21.33
N GLY A 327 2.84 2.23 -20.10
CA GLY A 327 1.93 1.19 -19.63
C GLY A 327 0.61 1.77 -19.12
N ALA A 328 -0.45 0.97 -19.14
CA ALA A 328 -1.75 1.37 -18.60
C ALA A 328 -2.34 0.31 -17.65
N ILE A 329 -2.80 0.73 -16.48
CA ILE A 329 -3.61 -0.08 -15.57
C ILE A 329 -5.05 0.45 -15.66
N VAL A 330 -5.96 -0.40 -16.14
CA VAL A 330 -7.32 0.00 -16.51
C VAL A 330 -8.35 -0.97 -15.98
N SER A 331 -9.57 -0.52 -15.69
CA SER A 331 -10.67 -1.45 -15.40
C SER A 331 -11.19 -2.11 -16.68
N GLU A 332 -11.77 -3.30 -16.56
CA GLU A 332 -12.38 -4.03 -17.68
C GLU A 332 -13.31 -3.15 -18.53
N ARG A 333 -14.20 -2.40 -17.87
CA ARG A 333 -15.14 -1.47 -18.53
C ARG A 333 -14.45 -0.37 -19.34
N LEU A 334 -13.31 0.13 -18.87
CA LEU A 334 -12.59 1.24 -19.50
C LEU A 334 -11.51 0.79 -20.49
N SER A 335 -11.19 -0.50 -20.52
CA SER A 335 -10.09 -1.05 -21.32
C SER A 335 -10.23 -0.78 -22.81
N GLY A 336 -11.46 -0.80 -23.35
CA GLY A 336 -11.73 -0.54 -24.76
C GLY A 336 -11.46 0.90 -25.21
N ALA A 337 -11.33 1.85 -24.28
CA ALA A 337 -11.03 3.25 -24.59
C ALA A 337 -9.53 3.52 -24.73
N ILE A 338 -8.67 2.58 -24.33
CA ILE A 338 -7.21 2.69 -24.46
C ILE A 338 -6.73 1.96 -25.71
N GLU A 339 -6.04 2.69 -26.58
CA GLU A 339 -5.47 2.14 -27.81
C GLU A 339 -4.21 1.31 -27.51
N GLN A 340 -4.23 0.01 -27.83
CA GLN A 340 -3.12 -0.91 -27.50
C GLN A 340 -1.79 -0.52 -28.17
N SER A 341 -1.82 0.19 -29.30
CA SER A 341 -0.60 0.68 -29.96
C SER A 341 0.16 1.70 -29.09
N THR A 342 -0.54 2.41 -28.20
CA THR A 342 0.00 3.52 -27.39
C THR A 342 0.61 3.07 -26.07
N VAL A 343 0.50 1.78 -25.73
CA VAL A 343 1.01 1.21 -24.47
C VAL A 343 2.16 0.22 -24.74
N SER A 344 3.33 0.76 -25.06
CA SER A 344 4.52 -0.04 -25.42
C SER A 344 5.02 -1.00 -24.33
N ALA A 345 4.73 -0.72 -23.05
CA ALA A 345 5.02 -1.59 -21.91
C ALA A 345 3.84 -2.55 -21.59
N GLY A 346 2.76 -2.50 -22.38
CA GLY A 346 1.57 -3.33 -22.22
C GLY A 346 0.48 -2.70 -21.36
N SER A 347 -0.64 -3.40 -21.26
CA SER A 347 -1.78 -3.02 -20.43
C SER A 347 -2.10 -4.10 -19.39
N VAL A 348 -2.60 -3.68 -18.24
CA VAL A 348 -3.13 -4.52 -17.18
C VAL A 348 -4.61 -4.19 -17.03
N VAL A 349 -5.47 -5.16 -17.32
CA VAL A 349 -6.91 -5.02 -17.19
C VAL A 349 -7.34 -5.62 -15.87
N LEU A 350 -7.86 -4.79 -14.96
CA LEU A 350 -8.42 -5.22 -13.68
C LEU A 350 -9.77 -5.90 -13.93
N PRO A 351 -9.98 -7.12 -13.39
CA PRO A 351 -11.26 -7.82 -13.52
C PRO A 351 -12.38 -7.04 -12.84
N GLY A 352 -13.61 -7.19 -13.33
CA GLY A 352 -14.80 -6.70 -12.66
C GLY A 352 -14.99 -7.33 -11.27
N ALA A 353 -15.70 -6.62 -10.39
CA ALA A 353 -16.04 -7.08 -9.05
C ALA A 353 -17.47 -6.66 -8.69
N ASP A 354 -18.17 -7.52 -7.95
CA ASP A 354 -19.42 -7.15 -7.28
C ASP A 354 -19.12 -6.46 -5.94
N LEU A 355 -18.50 -5.29 -6.03
CA LEU A 355 -18.10 -4.43 -4.92
C LEU A 355 -18.32 -2.96 -5.32
N PRO A 356 -18.44 -2.03 -4.35
CA PRO A 356 -18.44 -0.61 -4.67
C PRO A 356 -17.27 -0.24 -5.59
N GLN A 357 -17.52 0.57 -6.63
CA GLN A 357 -16.54 0.86 -7.68
C GLN A 357 -15.23 1.45 -7.12
N CYS A 358 -15.34 2.34 -6.13
CA CYS A 358 -14.23 2.89 -5.34
C CYS A 358 -13.37 1.77 -4.73
N TRP A 359 -13.99 0.74 -4.15
CA TRP A 359 -13.29 -0.35 -3.47
C TRP A 359 -12.57 -1.25 -4.47
N ALA A 360 -13.26 -1.64 -5.54
CA ALA A 360 -12.68 -2.46 -6.60
C ALA A 360 -11.47 -1.76 -7.25
N SER A 361 -11.61 -0.46 -7.58
CA SER A 361 -10.53 0.36 -8.14
C SER A 361 -9.30 0.44 -7.23
N LEU A 362 -9.49 0.75 -5.95
CA LEU A 362 -8.39 0.88 -4.99
C LEU A 362 -7.68 -0.46 -4.73
N LEU A 363 -8.43 -1.55 -4.52
CA LEU A 363 -7.87 -2.89 -4.27
C LEU A 363 -7.19 -3.46 -5.51
N GLY A 364 -7.83 -3.36 -6.68
CA GLY A 364 -7.28 -3.84 -7.95
C GLY A 364 -5.99 -3.10 -8.32
N SER A 365 -6.00 -1.77 -8.18
CA SER A 365 -4.80 -0.96 -8.41
C SER A 365 -3.67 -1.25 -7.42
N ALA A 366 -4.00 -1.54 -6.15
CA ALA A 366 -3.02 -1.87 -5.13
C ALA A 366 -2.22 -3.14 -5.48
N LEU A 367 -2.88 -4.20 -5.94
CA LEU A 367 -2.17 -5.43 -6.36
C LEU A 367 -1.43 -5.21 -7.69
N ALA A 368 -2.07 -4.52 -8.66
CA ALA A 368 -1.45 -4.25 -9.95
C ALA A 368 -0.13 -3.47 -9.80
N LEU A 369 -0.11 -2.37 -9.03
CA LEU A 369 1.09 -1.56 -8.83
C LEU A 369 2.20 -2.32 -8.10
N GLN A 370 1.83 -3.23 -7.20
CA GLN A 370 2.79 -4.07 -6.48
C GLN A 370 3.43 -5.10 -7.43
N TYR A 371 2.65 -5.75 -8.29
CA TYR A 371 3.18 -6.67 -9.31
C TYR A 371 4.02 -5.95 -10.38
N VAL A 372 3.62 -4.73 -10.79
CA VAL A 372 4.46 -3.87 -11.65
C VAL A 372 5.80 -3.60 -10.97
N THR A 373 5.79 -3.26 -9.68
CA THR A 373 7.01 -3.05 -8.91
C THR A 373 7.86 -4.32 -8.88
N VAL A 374 7.28 -5.49 -8.61
CA VAL A 374 8.00 -6.78 -8.61
C VAL A 374 8.64 -7.07 -9.96
N GLY A 375 7.93 -6.82 -11.07
CA GLY A 375 8.47 -6.98 -12.43
C GLY A 375 9.73 -6.15 -12.66
N LEU A 376 9.69 -4.87 -12.26
CA LEU A 376 10.82 -3.97 -12.41
C LEU A 376 11.98 -4.31 -11.45
N VAL A 377 11.67 -4.66 -10.20
CA VAL A 377 12.64 -5.11 -9.19
C VAL A 377 13.41 -6.34 -9.69
N ARG A 378 12.69 -7.35 -10.22
CA ARG A 378 13.28 -8.56 -10.80
C ARG A 378 14.15 -8.23 -12.02
N ALA A 379 13.68 -7.39 -12.92
CA ALA A 379 14.46 -6.97 -14.10
C ALA A 379 15.73 -6.19 -13.72
N ARG A 380 15.69 -5.40 -12.64
CA ARG A 380 16.85 -4.67 -12.10
C ARG A 380 17.74 -5.51 -11.20
N GLN A 381 17.31 -6.70 -10.80
CA GLN A 381 18.01 -7.59 -9.86
C GLN A 381 18.40 -6.90 -8.54
N VAL A 382 17.49 -6.09 -7.99
CA VAL A 382 17.68 -5.39 -6.71
C VAL A 382 16.82 -6.02 -5.62
N ASN A 383 17.32 -6.08 -4.39
CA ASN A 383 16.54 -6.52 -3.24
C ASN A 383 15.64 -5.35 -2.76
N PRO A 384 14.29 -5.49 -2.77
CA PRO A 384 13.37 -4.45 -2.32
C PRO A 384 13.21 -4.40 -0.79
N ASP A 385 13.54 -5.49 -0.09
CA ASP A 385 13.12 -5.72 1.29
C ASP A 385 13.79 -4.82 2.31
N LEU A 386 15.05 -4.47 2.04
CA LEU A 386 15.84 -3.62 2.91
C LEU A 386 15.81 -2.16 2.52
N ILE A 387 15.15 -1.80 1.40
CA ILE A 387 15.14 -0.43 0.84
C ILE A 387 16.54 0.20 0.86
N ARG A 388 17.52 -0.58 0.38
CA ARG A 388 18.95 -0.23 0.26
C ARG A 388 19.75 -0.18 1.58
N ARG A 389 19.16 -0.56 2.71
CA ARG A 389 19.84 -0.59 4.02
C ARG A 389 20.89 -1.69 4.17
N GLU A 390 21.11 -2.53 3.16
CA GLU A 390 22.32 -3.35 3.08
C GLU A 390 23.59 -2.54 2.77
N GLU A 391 23.45 -1.31 2.26
CA GLU A 391 24.53 -0.36 2.04
C GLU A 391 24.70 0.59 3.24
N GLN A 392 25.93 0.76 3.73
CA GLN A 392 26.23 1.53 4.95
C GLN A 392 25.72 2.99 4.91
N PRO A 393 25.94 3.79 3.85
CA PRO A 393 25.46 5.18 3.81
C PRO A 393 23.94 5.30 4.00
N TYR A 394 23.18 4.33 3.48
CA TYR A 394 21.72 4.31 3.58
C TYR A 394 21.25 3.91 4.98
N ARG A 395 21.99 3.05 5.69
CA ARG A 395 21.71 2.78 7.12
C ARG A 395 21.96 3.99 7.99
N GLU A 396 23.07 4.68 7.77
CA GLU A 396 23.48 5.85 8.55
C GLU A 396 22.56 7.05 8.33
N ALA A 397 21.98 7.20 7.13
CA ALA A 397 21.04 8.27 6.83
C ALA A 397 19.71 8.20 7.61
N ILE A 398 19.26 7.00 8.00
CA ILE A 398 17.95 6.82 8.67
C ILE A 398 17.87 7.53 10.03
N PRO A 399 18.77 7.29 11.00
CA PRO A 399 18.71 7.96 12.29
C PRO A 399 18.89 9.48 12.16
N LEU A 400 19.63 9.96 11.14
CA LEU A 400 19.78 11.41 10.88
C LEU A 400 18.45 12.08 10.48
N GLY A 401 17.53 11.35 9.86
CA GLY A 401 16.20 11.86 9.52
C GLY A 401 15.25 11.98 10.71
N ASP A 402 15.56 11.35 11.85
CA ASP A 402 14.84 11.44 13.13
C ASP A 402 13.30 11.21 13.06
N THR A 403 12.84 10.38 12.12
CA THR A 403 11.40 10.24 11.82
C THR A 403 10.65 9.22 12.70
N LYS A 404 11.37 8.38 13.46
CA LYS A 404 10.80 7.28 14.28
C LYS A 404 11.04 7.51 15.77
N VAL A 405 10.04 7.16 16.60
CA VAL A 405 10.18 7.16 18.06
C VAL A 405 11.26 6.15 18.45
N SER A 406 12.17 6.52 19.35
CA SER A 406 13.19 5.60 19.86
C SER A 406 12.53 4.41 20.57
N ARG A 407 12.98 3.19 20.27
CA ARG A 407 12.67 2.02 21.09
C ARG A 407 13.46 2.21 22.39
N GLY A 408 12.76 2.64 23.44
CA GLY A 408 13.34 2.81 24.78
C GLY A 408 13.66 1.48 25.43
#